data_AF-A0A8C9X1X9-F1
#
_entry.id   AF-A0A8C9X1X9-F1
#
_cell.length_a   1.000
_cell.length_b   1.000
_cell.length_c   1.000
_cell.angle_alpha   90.00
_cell.angle_beta   90.00
_cell.angle_gamma   90.00
#
_symmetry.space_group_name_H-M   'P 1'
#
loop_
_entity.id
_entity.type
_entity.pdbx_description
1 polymer ?
#
loop_
_entity_poly.entity_id
_entity_poly.type
_entity_poly.pdbx_seq_one_letter_code
_entity_poly.pdbx_strand_id
1 'polypeptide(L)'
;MFVSLATPAKKVLLSNVPPFISDEALSRELSQHGKIVSQIRKVPSGCKSPLFKHVVSHRRYLHMILHNRSVELNLVFKLRVDDFDYIIFATSDNMKCFSCGREGHLSRACPGKNVTSGQTFPNKADAGGKEAEQQNPTENDVKAR
;
A
#
# COMPACT_ATOMS: atom_id res chain seq x y z
N MET A 1 14.55 -5.64 -41.80
CA MET A 1 13.83 -6.19 -40.63
C MET A 1 13.18 -5.04 -39.91
N PHE A 2 11.85 -4.95 -39.94
CA PHE A 2 11.10 -3.85 -39.35
C PHE A 2 11.18 -3.92 -37.83
N VAL A 3 11.60 -2.83 -37.20
CA VAL A 3 11.61 -2.66 -35.75
C VAL A 3 10.15 -2.69 -35.30
N SER A 4 9.72 -3.82 -34.75
CA SER A 4 8.35 -4.02 -34.25
C SER A 4 8.02 -2.93 -33.22
N LEU A 5 6.86 -2.29 -33.38
CA LEU A 5 6.32 -1.23 -32.51
C LEU A 5 6.70 -1.45 -31.05
N ALA A 6 7.40 -0.47 -30.46
CA ALA A 6 7.82 -0.46 -29.07
C ALA A 6 6.61 -0.70 -28.16
N THR A 7 6.46 -1.92 -27.64
CA THR A 7 5.44 -2.23 -26.64
C THR A 7 5.76 -1.40 -25.39
N PRO A 8 4.89 -0.46 -24.97
CA PRO A 8 5.21 0.42 -23.85
C PRO A 8 5.26 -0.41 -22.57
N ALA A 9 6.34 -0.24 -21.81
CA ALA A 9 6.44 -0.82 -20.48
C ALA A 9 5.40 -0.18 -19.55
N LYS A 10 4.63 -1.00 -18.84
CA LYS A 10 3.61 -0.56 -17.91
C LYS A 10 4.11 -0.64 -16.48
N LYS A 11 3.75 0.36 -15.68
CA LYS A 11 3.98 0.34 -14.25
C LYS A 11 2.98 -0.63 -13.61
N VAL A 12 3.49 -1.66 -12.95
CA VAL A 12 2.70 -2.61 -12.18
C VAL A 12 2.92 -2.36 -10.70
N LEU A 13 1.83 -2.15 -9.96
CA LEU A 13 1.80 -1.99 -8.52
C LEU A 13 1.48 -3.34 -7.87
N LEU A 14 2.34 -3.77 -6.97
CA LEU A 14 2.16 -4.92 -6.10
C LEU A 14 1.68 -4.43 -4.74
N SER A 15 0.51 -4.88 -4.30
CA SER A 15 -0.08 -4.54 -3.01
C SER A 15 -0.12 -5.75 -2.09
N ASN A 16 -0.11 -5.49 -0.79
CA ASN A 16 -0.07 -6.51 0.27
C ASN A 16 1.23 -7.33 0.27
N VAL A 17 2.36 -6.67 0.01
CA VAL A 17 3.68 -7.30 -0.01
C VAL A 17 4.45 -6.94 1.27
N PRO A 18 4.45 -7.81 2.30
CA PRO A 18 5.30 -7.65 3.47
C PRO A 18 6.79 -7.41 3.14
N PRO A 19 7.55 -6.75 4.04
CA PRO A 19 8.94 -6.40 3.79
C PRO A 19 9.88 -7.62 3.70
N PHE A 20 9.51 -8.76 4.29
CA PHE A 20 10.27 -10.01 4.26
C PHE A 20 10.12 -10.80 2.96
N ILE A 21 9.08 -10.52 2.14
CA ILE A 21 8.92 -11.19 0.85
C ILE A 21 10.07 -10.77 -0.07
N SER A 22 10.76 -11.72 -0.71
CA SER A 22 11.90 -11.42 -1.57
C SER A 22 11.45 -10.93 -2.96
N ASP A 23 12.29 -10.12 -3.61
CA ASP A 23 12.02 -9.62 -4.96
C ASP A 23 12.08 -10.74 -6.01
N GLU A 24 12.87 -11.79 -5.75
CA GLU A 24 13.00 -12.99 -6.58
C GLU A 24 11.68 -13.75 -6.65
N ALA A 25 11.00 -13.90 -5.52
CA ALA A 25 9.72 -14.59 -5.45
C ALA A 25 8.62 -13.87 -6.25
N LEU A 26 8.58 -12.54 -6.15
CA LEU A 26 7.66 -11.70 -6.93
C LEU A 26 8.01 -11.73 -8.42
N SER A 27 9.30 -11.66 -8.73
CA SER A 27 9.78 -11.67 -10.12
C SER A 27 9.42 -12.97 -10.83
N ARG A 28 9.60 -14.11 -10.16
CA ARG A 28 9.27 -15.44 -10.70
C ARG A 28 7.81 -15.55 -11.13
N GLU A 29 6.89 -15.03 -10.33
CA GLU A 29 5.47 -15.06 -10.66
C GLU A 29 5.12 -14.07 -11.77
N LEU A 30 5.61 -12.83 -11.69
CA LEU A 30 5.29 -11.79 -12.66
C LEU A 30 5.90 -12.06 -14.05
N SER A 31 7.04 -12.74 -14.11
CA SER A 31 7.67 -13.16 -15.36
C SER A 31 6.79 -14.10 -16.21
N GLN A 32 5.80 -14.77 -15.59
CA GLN A 32 4.83 -15.60 -16.33
C GLN A 32 3.88 -14.74 -17.18
N HIS A 33 3.64 -13.50 -16.78
CA HIS A 33 2.68 -12.59 -17.43
C HIS A 33 3.33 -11.53 -18.33
N GLY A 34 4.65 -11.44 -18.32
CA GLY A 34 5.38 -10.53 -19.19
C GLY A 34 6.86 -10.40 -18.83
N LYS A 35 7.55 -9.52 -19.53
CA LYS A 35 8.96 -9.23 -19.31
C LYS A 35 9.12 -8.06 -18.35
N ILE A 36 9.65 -8.33 -17.15
CA ILE A 36 10.05 -7.27 -16.21
C ILE A 36 11.23 -6.50 -16.82
N VAL A 37 11.13 -5.17 -16.86
CA VAL A 37 12.14 -4.27 -17.44
C VAL A 37 12.76 -3.31 -16.42
N SER A 38 12.35 -3.37 -15.15
CA SER A 38 12.95 -2.60 -14.06
C SER A 38 13.11 -3.41 -12.79
N GLN A 39 13.98 -2.93 -11.89
CA GLN A 39 14.03 -3.41 -10.51
C GLN A 39 12.69 -3.18 -9.78
N ILE A 40 12.40 -4.04 -8.80
CA ILE A 40 11.27 -3.88 -7.89
C ILE A 40 11.63 -2.79 -6.87
N ARG A 41 10.77 -1.77 -6.75
CA ARG A 41 10.96 -0.64 -5.83
C ARG A 41 9.86 -0.61 -4.78
N LYS A 42 10.23 -0.35 -3.53
CA LYS A 42 9.26 -0.14 -2.43
C LYS A 42 8.58 1.22 -2.59
N VAL A 43 7.28 1.27 -2.33
CA VAL A 43 6.55 2.54 -2.27
C VAL A 43 6.70 3.11 -0.85
N PRO A 44 7.18 4.36 -0.69
CA PRO A 44 7.26 5.00 0.62
C PRO A 44 5.89 5.10 1.28
N SER A 45 5.82 5.06 2.61
CA SER A 45 4.55 5.17 3.34
C SER A 45 3.88 6.55 3.25
N GLY A 46 4.58 7.55 2.69
CA GLY A 46 4.07 8.92 2.57
C GLY A 46 4.07 9.70 3.89
N CYS A 47 4.69 9.17 4.95
CA CYS A 47 4.87 9.87 6.21
C CYS A 47 5.81 11.07 6.01
N LYS A 48 5.33 12.28 6.31
CA LYS A 48 6.11 13.53 6.15
C LYS A 48 7.17 13.73 7.24
N SER A 49 7.00 13.07 8.38
CA SER A 49 7.95 13.18 9.50
C SER A 49 9.27 12.51 9.14
N PRO A 50 10.42 13.21 9.33
CA PRO A 50 11.74 12.62 9.16
C PRO A 50 11.98 11.37 9.99
N LEU A 51 11.31 11.23 11.15
CA LEU A 51 11.44 10.09 12.05
C LEU A 51 10.95 8.78 11.43
N PHE A 52 10.02 8.84 10.48
CA PHE A 52 9.43 7.67 9.83
C PHE A 52 9.92 7.45 8.39
N LYS A 53 11.03 8.08 7.98
CA LYS A 53 11.59 7.92 6.63
C LYS A 53 11.95 6.47 6.27
N HIS A 54 12.27 5.67 7.27
CA HIS A 54 12.61 4.25 7.11
C HIS A 54 11.36 3.36 6.97
N VAL A 55 10.17 3.86 7.30
CA VAL A 55 8.93 3.07 7.27
C VAL A 55 8.41 3.01 5.85
N VAL A 56 8.45 1.81 5.28
CA VAL A 56 7.97 1.51 3.93
C VAL A 56 6.55 0.97 3.96
N SER A 57 5.78 1.22 2.90
CA SER A 57 4.46 0.61 2.77
C SER A 57 4.58 -0.86 2.36
N HIS A 58 3.52 -1.64 2.55
CA HIS A 58 3.39 -3.00 1.99
C HIS A 58 3.08 -2.98 0.48
N ARG A 59 3.66 -2.03 -0.25
CA ARG A 59 3.49 -1.88 -1.68
C ARG A 59 4.83 -1.79 -2.37
N ARG A 60 4.95 -2.46 -3.51
CA ARG A 60 6.09 -2.38 -4.41
C ARG A 60 5.61 -2.02 -5.80
N TYR A 61 6.48 -1.51 -6.65
CA TYR A 61 6.16 -1.30 -8.05
C TYR A 61 7.35 -1.65 -8.94
N LEU A 62 7.05 -2.05 -10.16
CA LEU A 62 8.02 -2.28 -11.23
C LEU A 62 7.44 -1.83 -12.57
N HIS A 63 8.27 -1.81 -13.59
CA HIS A 63 7.83 -1.68 -14.98
C HIS A 63 8.01 -3.02 -15.70
N MET A 64 6.98 -3.45 -16.44
CA MET A 64 7.04 -4.67 -17.25
C MET A 64 6.30 -4.50 -18.58
N ILE A 65 6.76 -5.24 -19.58
CA ILE A 65 6.09 -5.40 -20.88
C ILE A 65 5.20 -6.63 -20.78
N LEU A 66 3.89 -6.49 -20.99
CA LEU A 66 2.94 -7.60 -20.92
C LEU A 66 3.03 -8.48 -22.20
N HIS A 67 2.97 -9.80 -22.04
CA HIS A 67 3.08 -10.75 -23.18
C HIS A 67 1.89 -10.68 -24.13
N ASN A 68 0.68 -10.72 -23.57
CA ASN A 68 -0.52 -10.50 -24.36
C ASN A 68 -0.70 -8.99 -24.53
N ARG A 69 -1.16 -8.55 -25.71
CA ARG A 69 -1.57 -7.15 -25.99
C ARG A 69 -2.69 -6.62 -25.07
N SER A 70 -2.98 -7.29 -23.96
CA SER A 70 -3.83 -6.80 -22.89
C SER A 70 -3.37 -5.41 -22.45
N VAL A 71 -4.35 -4.51 -22.46
CA VAL A 71 -4.17 -3.13 -22.02
C VAL A 71 -3.95 -3.07 -20.50
N GLU A 72 -4.40 -4.08 -19.75
CA GLU A 72 -4.31 -4.09 -18.29
C GLU A 72 -3.85 -5.45 -17.73
N LEU A 73 -3.16 -5.40 -16.59
CA LEU A 73 -2.84 -6.54 -15.74
C LEU A 73 -3.64 -6.40 -14.44
N ASN A 74 -4.39 -7.43 -14.08
CA ASN A 74 -5.07 -7.55 -12.79
C ASN A 74 -4.95 -9.00 -12.32
N LEU A 75 -3.93 -9.25 -11.52
CA LEU A 75 -3.55 -10.58 -11.07
C LEU A 75 -3.66 -10.66 -9.54
N VAL A 76 -4.18 -11.78 -9.06
CA VAL A 76 -4.12 -12.17 -7.66
C VAL A 76 -3.40 -13.50 -7.59
N PHE A 77 -2.30 -13.56 -6.86
CA PHE A 77 -1.51 -14.78 -6.70
C PHE A 77 -1.21 -15.04 -5.23
N LYS A 78 -1.02 -16.31 -4.90
CA LYS A 78 -0.63 -16.76 -3.56
C LYS A 78 0.86 -17.02 -3.54
N LEU A 79 1.54 -16.46 -2.56
CA LEU A 79 2.96 -16.73 -2.31
C LEU A 79 3.11 -17.41 -0.96
N ARG A 80 3.64 -18.63 -0.95
CA ARG A 80 3.91 -19.37 0.28
C ARG A 80 5.28 -18.96 0.84
N VAL A 81 5.30 -18.46 2.07
CA VAL A 81 6.51 -18.07 2.83
C VAL A 81 6.36 -18.58 4.26
N ASP A 82 7.31 -19.38 4.74
CA ASP A 82 7.32 -19.95 6.11
C ASP A 82 5.98 -20.58 6.54
N ASP A 83 5.39 -21.40 5.66
CA ASP A 83 4.09 -22.07 5.83
C ASP A 83 2.83 -21.18 5.83
N PHE A 84 2.98 -19.88 5.59
CA PHE A 84 1.86 -18.97 5.39
C PHE A 84 1.65 -18.65 3.91
N ASP A 85 0.38 -18.66 3.50
CA ASP A 85 -0.04 -18.22 2.17
C ASP A 85 -0.35 -16.72 2.17
N TYR A 86 0.50 -15.93 1.52
CA TYR A 86 0.30 -14.49 1.33
C TYR A 86 -0.41 -14.21 0.01
N ILE A 87 -1.55 -13.52 0.06
CA ILE A 87 -2.28 -13.11 -1.14
C ILE A 87 -1.72 -11.76 -1.63
N ILE A 88 -1.10 -11.76 -2.80
CA ILE A 88 -0.52 -10.58 -3.42
C ILE A 88 -1.39 -10.13 -4.60
N PHE A 89 -1.59 -8.82 -4.72
CA PHE A 89 -2.35 -8.21 -5.80
C PHE A 89 -1.40 -7.44 -6.72
N ALA A 90 -1.43 -7.72 -8.02
CA ALA A 90 -0.66 -6.98 -9.03
C ALA A 90 -1.60 -6.28 -10.02
N THR A 91 -1.53 -4.95 -10.08
CA THR A 91 -2.36 -4.14 -10.97
C THR A 91 -1.51 -3.19 -11.83
N SER A 92 -1.81 -3.06 -13.12
CA SER A 92 -1.17 -2.06 -14.00
C SER A 92 -1.84 -0.69 -13.97
N ASP A 93 -3.00 -0.58 -13.33
CA ASP A 93 -3.80 0.63 -13.20
C ASP A 93 -4.20 0.87 -11.73
N ASN A 94 -5.05 1.86 -11.50
CA ASN A 94 -5.49 2.34 -10.21
C ASN A 94 -6.03 1.26 -9.28
N MET A 95 -5.92 1.55 -7.99
CA MET A 95 -6.25 0.64 -6.89
C MET A 95 -7.66 0.05 -7.01
N LYS A 96 -7.72 -1.28 -7.12
CA LYS A 96 -8.98 -2.05 -7.07
C LYS A 96 -9.30 -2.46 -5.64
N CYS A 97 -10.59 -2.57 -5.34
CA CYS A 97 -11.11 -3.02 -4.06
C CYS A 97 -10.64 -4.45 -3.79
N PHE A 98 -9.95 -4.67 -2.67
CA PHE A 98 -9.47 -6.01 -2.30
C PHE A 98 -10.59 -7.01 -1.96
N SER A 99 -11.84 -6.55 -1.83
CA SER A 99 -13.00 -7.38 -1.51
C SER A 99 -13.79 -7.81 -2.75
N CYS A 100 -14.00 -6.91 -3.72
CA CYS A 100 -14.85 -7.19 -4.88
C CYS A 100 -14.14 -7.01 -6.24
N GLY A 101 -12.87 -6.62 -6.25
CA GLY A 101 -12.08 -6.46 -7.47
C GLY A 101 -12.46 -5.26 -8.36
N ARG A 102 -13.48 -4.46 -7.99
CA ARG A 102 -13.88 -3.25 -8.71
C ARG A 102 -13.06 -2.04 -8.28
N GLU A 103 -12.90 -1.07 -9.17
CA GLU A 103 -12.20 0.18 -8.92
C GLU A 103 -13.05 1.23 -8.18
N GLY A 104 -12.42 2.37 -7.85
CA GLY A 104 -13.09 3.53 -7.26
C GLY A 104 -13.30 3.48 -5.74
N HIS A 105 -13.03 2.35 -5.08
CA HIS A 105 -13.18 2.22 -3.63
C HIS A 105 -12.23 1.18 -3.01
N LEU A 106 -12.00 1.31 -1.70
CA LEU A 106 -11.29 0.31 -0.89
C LEU A 106 -12.27 -0.68 -0.27
N SER A 107 -11.78 -1.84 0.21
CA SER A 107 -12.62 -2.85 0.89
C SER A 107 -13.46 -2.29 2.04
N ARG A 108 -13.01 -1.23 2.71
CA ARG A 108 -13.75 -0.55 3.79
C ARG A 108 -14.98 0.24 3.29
N ALA A 109 -14.96 0.65 2.03
CA ALA A 109 -16.03 1.40 1.36
C ALA A 109 -16.68 0.54 0.25
N CYS A 110 -16.62 -0.79 0.39
CA CYS A 110 -17.17 -1.71 -0.61
C CYS A 110 -18.69 -1.72 -0.53
N PRO A 111 -19.41 -1.31 -1.60
CA PRO A 111 -20.87 -1.17 -1.57
C PRO A 111 -21.60 -2.51 -1.44
N GLY A 112 -20.93 -3.63 -1.72
CA GLY A 112 -21.48 -4.98 -1.58
C GLY A 112 -21.28 -5.63 -0.20
N LYS A 113 -20.69 -4.92 0.78
CA LYS A 113 -20.62 -5.44 2.15
C LYS A 113 -21.95 -5.20 2.85
N ASN A 114 -22.75 -6.25 2.95
CA ASN A 114 -23.90 -6.27 3.85
C ASN A 114 -23.43 -5.81 5.23
N VAL A 115 -24.05 -4.75 5.73
CA VAL A 115 -23.81 -4.16 7.04
C VAL A 115 -24.23 -5.18 8.11
N THR A 116 -23.35 -6.12 8.43
CA THR A 116 -23.53 -7.01 9.58
C THR A 116 -22.18 -7.18 10.27
N SER A 117 -22.18 -6.89 11.57
CA SER A 117 -21.09 -7.00 12.56
C SER A 117 -19.91 -6.01 12.47
N GLY A 118 -20.20 -4.79 12.94
CA GLY A 118 -19.42 -4.00 13.89
C GLY A 118 -17.93 -4.30 14.11
N GLN A 119 -17.09 -3.45 13.51
CA GLN A 119 -15.97 -2.82 14.22
C GLN A 119 -15.93 -1.34 13.80
N THR A 120 -16.66 -0.52 14.54
CA THR A 120 -16.55 0.93 14.48
C THR A 120 -15.21 1.32 15.07
N PHE A 121 -14.20 1.55 14.23
CA PHE A 121 -13.08 2.38 14.64
C PHE A 121 -13.52 3.85 14.50
N PRO A 122 -13.57 4.63 15.59
CA PRO A 122 -13.97 6.02 15.50
C PRO A 122 -12.93 6.78 14.68
N ASN A 123 -13.32 7.22 13.48
CA ASN A 123 -12.60 8.27 12.77
C ASN A 123 -12.81 9.57 13.53
N LYS A 124 -11.82 10.01 14.30
CA LYS A 124 -11.75 11.41 14.74
C LYS A 124 -11.05 12.20 13.64
N ALA A 125 -11.84 12.81 12.76
CA ALA A 125 -11.39 13.89 11.91
C ALA A 125 -11.90 15.21 12.51
N ASP A 126 -10.94 16.09 12.79
CA ASP A 126 -10.99 17.56 12.73
C ASP A 126 -12.02 18.34 13.58
N ALA A 127 -11.52 19.10 14.56
CA ALA A 127 -12.08 20.38 14.96
C ALA A 127 -10.99 21.22 15.64
N GLY A 128 -10.61 22.33 15.00
CA GLY A 128 -9.70 23.32 15.56
C GLY A 128 -10.32 24.20 16.65
N GLY A 129 -9.44 24.82 17.44
CA GLY A 129 -9.65 26.10 18.13
C GLY A 129 -10.00 26.05 19.62
N LYS A 130 -9.04 26.38 20.47
CA LYS A 130 -8.92 27.69 21.19
C LYS A 130 -8.05 27.54 22.44
N GLU A 131 -7.19 28.53 22.62
CA GLU A 131 -6.40 28.78 23.83
C GLU A 131 -7.32 28.96 25.04
N ALA A 132 -6.90 28.42 26.18
CA ALA A 132 -7.32 28.88 27.49
C ALA A 132 -6.17 28.66 28.47
N GLU A 133 -5.50 29.78 28.74
CA GLU A 133 -4.70 30.10 29.91
C GLU A 133 -5.25 29.47 31.20
N GLN A 134 -4.39 28.82 31.96
CA GLN A 134 -4.62 28.53 33.38
C GLN A 134 -3.37 28.92 34.17
N GLN A 135 -3.48 30.07 34.80
CA GLN A 135 -2.59 30.59 35.83
C GLN A 135 -2.84 29.84 37.15
N ASN A 136 -1.75 29.31 37.73
CA ASN A 136 -1.39 29.12 39.15
C ASN A 136 -2.36 28.45 40.16
N PRO A 137 -1.79 27.79 41.19
CA PRO A 137 -1.57 28.50 42.45
C PRO A 137 -0.13 28.43 42.98
N THR A 138 0.25 29.53 43.61
CA THR A 138 1.41 29.75 44.47
C THR A 138 1.32 28.94 45.77
N GLU A 139 2.43 28.38 46.25
CA GLU A 139 2.62 28.15 47.69
C GLU A 139 4.07 28.43 48.09
N ASN A 140 4.22 29.25 49.12
CA ASN A 140 5.43 29.91 49.58
C ASN A 140 6.41 28.98 50.34
N ASP A 141 7.65 29.46 50.38
CA ASP A 141 8.76 29.19 51.31
C ASP A 141 8.46 28.51 52.66
N VAL A 142 9.34 27.60 53.12
CA VAL A 142 10.08 27.68 54.42
C VAL A 142 11.29 26.72 54.44
N LYS A 143 12.50 27.31 54.33
CA LYS A 143 13.67 27.22 55.25
C LYS A 143 14.30 25.87 55.67
N ALA A 144 15.60 25.78 55.37
CA ALA A 144 16.72 25.21 56.14
C ALA A 144 16.73 23.73 56.58
N ARG A 145 17.74 22.99 56.09
CA ARG A 145 18.83 22.48 56.95
C ARG A 145 20.06 22.13 56.11
#